data_AF-A0A7S3BRT5-F1
#
_entry.id   AF-A0A7S3BRT5-F1
#
_cell.length_a   1.000
_cell.length_b   1.000
_cell.length_c   1.000
_cell.angle_alpha   90.00
_cell.angle_beta   90.00
_cell.angle_gamma   90.00
#
_symmetry.space_group_name_H-M   'P 1'
#
loop_
_entity.id
_entity.type
_entity.pdbx_description
1 polymer ?
#
loop_
_entity_poly.entity_id
_entity_poly.type
_entity_poly.pdbx_seq_one_letter_code
_entity_poly.pdbx_strand_id
1 'polypeptide(L)'
;VFVLLGVRLLETIRISQHVGVLSIIFIRMIINDCPPFFIVYAVLAIPTGLSLSVLQPRHVVGEDLTDVVGGPSDPQWLTVFRYLDSPFWAPIWALLGDFDVQTLIEDSRGQVFVEWLLPVLYGIYLAAILVVLLNLLIAVMSSTYEELSEVSTLEWHYARTQIVLQYKDQKFWPAPLNVVHLVYRVARAVLTLLVPSLAWEYELATGFQVKLDPQRELQTQARELEGLKACHAAHVEEQEKETALDNLHTLVTDAKDESRVQFQSLFIRIKQITERLDKPSVSLSQVRPSVPRTARLVAETESP
;
A
#
# COMPACT_ATOMS: atom_id res chain seq x y z
N VAL A 1 2.00 -29.64 10.74
CA VAL A 1 3.46 -29.53 11.03
C VAL A 1 4.22 -28.85 9.88
N PHE A 2 4.15 -29.34 8.64
CA PHE A 2 4.86 -28.75 7.50
C PHE A 2 4.52 -27.27 7.24
N VAL A 3 3.24 -26.89 7.35
CA VAL A 3 2.82 -25.48 7.20
C VAL A 3 3.50 -24.57 8.22
N LEU A 4 3.52 -24.97 9.49
CA LEU A 4 4.19 -24.20 10.56
C LEU A 4 5.70 -24.11 10.32
N LEU A 5 6.32 -25.18 9.82
CA LEU A 5 7.74 -25.21 9.48
C LEU A 5 8.04 -24.28 8.30
N GLY A 6 7.13 -24.19 7.32
CA GLY A 6 7.19 -23.22 6.23
C GLY A 6 7.05 -21.77 6.71
N VAL A 7 6.14 -21.49 7.64
CA VAL A 7 6.01 -20.15 8.26
C VAL A 7 7.28 -19.78 9.03
N ARG A 8 7.88 -20.72 9.77
CA ARG A 8 9.18 -20.53 10.43
C ARG A 8 10.32 -20.29 9.44
N LEU A 9 10.27 -20.91 8.26
CA LEU A 9 11.23 -20.65 7.20
C LEU A 9 11.10 -19.22 6.66
N LEU A 10 9.88 -18.70 6.50
CA LEU A 10 9.65 -17.30 6.14
C LEU A 10 10.26 -16.33 7.15
N GLU A 11 10.16 -16.63 8.45
CA GLU A 11 10.84 -15.85 9.51
C GLU A 11 12.36 -15.83 9.31
N THR A 12 12.96 -16.92 8.82
CA THR A 12 14.40 -16.99 8.55
C THR A 12 14.77 -16.21 7.29
N ILE A 13 13.96 -16.33 6.24
CA ILE A 13 14.18 -15.63 4.96
C ILE A 13 14.10 -14.10 5.14
N ARG A 14 13.33 -13.61 6.12
CA ARG A 14 13.27 -12.18 6.48
C ARG A 14 14.60 -11.56 6.88
N ILE A 15 15.62 -12.36 7.21
CA ILE A 15 16.97 -11.87 7.48
C ILE A 15 17.63 -11.28 6.22
N SER A 16 17.23 -11.71 5.02
CA SER A 16 17.69 -11.14 3.76
C SER A 16 17.12 -9.73 3.55
N GLN A 17 17.92 -8.79 3.06
CA GLN A 17 17.50 -7.40 2.83
C GLN A 17 16.34 -7.30 1.85
N HIS A 18 16.49 -7.91 0.67
CA HIS A 18 15.48 -7.79 -0.37
C HIS A 18 14.16 -8.46 0.03
N VAL A 19 14.23 -9.66 0.62
CA VAL A 19 13.03 -10.44 0.94
C VAL A 19 12.40 -10.01 2.26
N GLY A 20 13.19 -9.54 3.22
CA GLY A 20 12.71 -9.05 4.51
C GLY A 20 11.86 -7.80 4.36
N VAL A 21 12.35 -6.82 3.60
CA VAL A 21 11.60 -5.59 3.30
C VAL A 21 10.30 -5.92 2.56
N LEU A 22 10.37 -6.74 1.49
CA LEU A 22 9.20 -7.17 0.73
C LEU A 22 8.17 -7.90 1.62
N SER A 23 8.61 -8.76 2.53
CA SER A 23 7.73 -9.50 3.44
C SER A 23 7.02 -8.58 4.45
N ILE A 24 7.70 -7.54 4.94
CA ILE A 24 7.09 -6.53 5.82
C ILE A 24 6.02 -5.76 5.06
N ILE A 25 6.35 -5.26 3.87
CA ILE A 25 5.42 -4.54 3.00
C ILE A 25 4.20 -5.40 2.69
N PHE A 26 4.40 -6.64 2.23
CA PHE A 26 3.33 -7.58 1.87
C PHE A 26 2.35 -7.84 3.01
N ILE A 27 2.85 -8.07 4.24
CA ILE A 27 1.99 -8.31 5.40
C ILE A 27 1.15 -7.07 5.71
N ARG A 28 1.73 -5.88 5.63
CA ARG A 28 1.04 -4.63 5.95
C ARG A 28 -0.03 -4.32 4.90
N MET A 29 0.29 -4.53 3.62
CA MET A 29 -0.66 -4.40 2.51
C MET A 29 -1.83 -5.39 2.64
N ILE A 30 -1.58 -6.65 3.00
CA ILE A 30 -2.65 -7.63 3.24
C ILE A 30 -3.57 -7.23 4.39
N ILE A 31 -3.01 -6.72 5.48
CA ILE A 31 -3.80 -6.40 6.67
C ILE A 31 -4.62 -5.11 6.47
N ASN A 32 -4.05 -4.12 5.79
CA ASN A 32 -4.68 -2.81 5.67
C ASN A 32 -5.52 -2.68 4.39
N ASP A 33 -5.02 -3.16 3.25
CA ASP A 33 -5.60 -2.87 1.96
C ASP A 33 -6.59 -3.96 1.54
N CYS A 34 -6.28 -5.24 1.77
CA CYS A 34 -7.14 -6.34 1.31
C CYS A 34 -8.54 -6.44 1.97
N PRO A 35 -8.79 -6.09 3.25
CA PRO A 35 -10.10 -6.28 3.86
C PRO A 35 -11.29 -5.64 3.10
N PRO A 36 -11.26 -4.35 2.70
CA PRO A 36 -12.34 -3.77 1.91
C PRO A 36 -12.55 -4.49 0.56
N PHE A 37 -11.48 -4.95 -0.11
CA PHE A 37 -11.62 -5.71 -1.35
C PHE A 37 -12.26 -7.07 -1.13
N PHE A 38 -11.91 -7.79 -0.06
CA PHE A 38 -12.55 -9.07 0.26
C PHE A 38 -14.02 -8.90 0.64
N ILE A 39 -14.40 -7.79 1.27
CA ILE A 39 -15.80 -7.46 1.53
C ILE A 39 -16.55 -7.23 0.22
N VAL A 40 -16.02 -6.40 -0.68
CA VAL A 40 -16.65 -6.17 -2.00
C VAL A 40 -16.70 -7.46 -2.81
N TYR A 41 -15.63 -8.25 -2.80
CA TYR A 41 -15.59 -9.57 -3.43
C TYR A 41 -16.70 -10.48 -2.87
N ALA A 42 -16.85 -10.58 -1.55
CA ALA A 42 -17.88 -11.41 -0.94
C ALA A 42 -19.30 -10.95 -1.31
N VAL A 43 -19.53 -9.64 -1.38
CA VAL A 43 -20.80 -9.04 -1.82
C VAL A 43 -21.13 -9.39 -3.28
N LEU A 44 -20.12 -9.58 -4.13
CA LEU A 44 -20.33 -10.01 -5.52
C LEU A 44 -20.39 -11.55 -5.63
N ALA A 45 -19.53 -12.27 -4.92
CA ALA A 45 -19.36 -13.72 -5.02
C ALA A 45 -20.54 -14.49 -4.43
N ILE A 46 -21.04 -14.10 -3.24
CA ILE A 46 -22.11 -14.84 -2.56
C ILE A 46 -23.43 -14.81 -3.39
N PRO A 47 -23.95 -13.65 -3.81
CA PRO A 47 -25.20 -13.60 -4.58
C PRO A 47 -25.07 -14.27 -5.95
N THR A 48 -23.93 -14.11 -6.61
CA THR A 48 -23.68 -14.77 -7.90
C THR A 48 -23.58 -16.29 -7.73
N GLY A 49 -22.87 -16.79 -6.73
CA GLY A 49 -22.76 -18.22 -6.44
C GLY A 49 -24.12 -18.85 -6.12
N LEU A 50 -24.96 -18.16 -5.34
CA LEU A 50 -26.34 -18.57 -5.09
C LEU A 50 -27.18 -18.55 -6.38
N SER A 51 -27.03 -17.51 -7.21
CA SER A 51 -27.76 -17.38 -8.47
C SER A 51 -27.41 -18.51 -9.44
N LEU A 52 -26.13 -18.86 -9.56
CA LEU A 52 -25.66 -19.98 -10.39
C LEU A 52 -26.16 -21.32 -9.86
N SER A 53 -26.15 -21.51 -8.54
CA SER A 53 -26.66 -22.74 -7.91
C SER A 53 -28.17 -22.94 -8.11
N VAL A 54 -28.93 -21.84 -8.22
CA VAL A 54 -30.37 -21.88 -8.51
C VAL A 54 -30.65 -22.14 -9.99
N LEU A 55 -29.81 -21.61 -10.88
CA LEU A 55 -29.99 -21.69 -12.33
C LEU A 55 -29.42 -22.96 -12.95
N GLN A 56 -28.47 -23.63 -12.30
CA GLN A 56 -27.95 -24.91 -12.77
C GLN A 56 -29.08 -25.95 -12.76
N PRO A 57 -29.43 -26.54 -13.92
CA PRO A 57 -30.45 -27.55 -13.99
C PRO A 57 -29.99 -28.75 -13.21
N ARG A 58 -30.79 -29.12 -12.21
CA ARG A 58 -30.52 -30.28 -11.37
C ARG A 58 -30.85 -31.54 -12.15
N HIS A 59 -29.99 -31.93 -13.08
CA HIS A 59 -30.09 -33.23 -13.74
C HIS A 59 -29.77 -34.32 -12.72
N VAL A 60 -30.82 -34.83 -12.08
CA VAL A 60 -30.79 -36.12 -11.38
C VAL A 60 -30.82 -37.21 -12.46
N VAL A 61 -29.81 -37.23 -13.32
CA VAL A 61 -29.61 -38.32 -14.28
C VAL A 61 -28.85 -39.40 -13.52
N GLY A 62 -29.48 -40.57 -13.41
CA GLY A 62 -29.06 -41.66 -12.55
C GLY A 62 -27.62 -42.10 -12.77
N GLU A 63 -26.76 -41.72 -11.83
CA GLU A 63 -25.65 -42.52 -11.32
C GLU A 63 -25.37 -41.98 -9.91
N ASP A 64 -25.52 -42.84 -8.90
CA ASP A 64 -25.25 -42.64 -7.47
C ASP A 64 -25.51 -41.25 -6.84
N LEU A 65 -26.70 -41.12 -6.24
CA LEU A 65 -27.13 -40.04 -5.32
C LEU A 65 -26.16 -39.77 -4.14
N THR A 66 -25.11 -40.57 -3.97
CA THR A 66 -24.14 -40.47 -2.89
C THR A 66 -23.16 -39.29 -3.03
N ASP A 67 -22.92 -38.78 -4.24
CA ASP A 67 -21.92 -37.72 -4.45
C ASP A 67 -22.45 -36.28 -4.30
N VAL A 68 -23.76 -36.08 -4.46
CA VAL A 68 -24.38 -34.74 -4.35
C VAL A 68 -25.30 -34.61 -3.13
N VAL A 69 -25.93 -35.70 -2.67
CA VAL A 69 -26.88 -35.68 -1.54
C VAL A 69 -26.29 -36.30 -0.25
N GLY A 70 -25.07 -36.84 -0.32
CA GLY A 70 -24.48 -37.60 0.78
C GLY A 70 -25.08 -38.99 0.84
N GLY A 71 -24.24 -39.96 1.18
CA GLY A 71 -24.68 -41.33 1.35
C GLY A 71 -25.74 -41.43 2.46
N PRO A 72 -26.58 -42.48 2.48
CA PRO A 72 -27.59 -42.71 3.53
C PRO A 72 -27.01 -42.73 4.96
N SER A 73 -25.69 -42.85 5.10
CA SER A 73 -24.94 -42.90 6.35
C SER A 73 -24.26 -41.58 6.75
N ASP A 74 -24.39 -40.51 5.95
CA ASP A 74 -23.69 -39.26 6.24
C ASP A 74 -24.43 -38.42 7.30
N PRO A 75 -23.70 -37.80 8.24
CA PRO A 75 -24.33 -36.99 9.28
C PRO A 75 -24.94 -35.71 8.68
N GLN A 76 -26.10 -35.29 9.19
CA GLN A 76 -26.90 -34.16 8.67
C GLN A 76 -26.13 -32.83 8.57
N TRP A 77 -25.10 -32.62 9.41
CA TRP A 77 -24.27 -31.43 9.30
C TRP A 77 -23.39 -31.45 8.04
N LEU A 78 -22.86 -32.61 7.66
CA LEU A 78 -21.95 -32.75 6.51
C LEU A 78 -22.67 -32.52 5.17
N THR A 79 -23.93 -32.95 5.07
CA THR A 79 -24.76 -32.68 3.89
C THR A 79 -25.07 -31.18 3.77
N VAL A 80 -25.39 -30.49 4.87
CA VAL A 80 -25.56 -29.03 4.88
C VAL A 80 -24.26 -28.33 4.46
N PHE A 81 -23.09 -28.76 4.96
CA PHE A 81 -21.82 -28.18 4.54
C PHE A 81 -21.54 -28.40 3.06
N ARG A 82 -21.77 -29.59 2.48
CA ARG A 82 -21.62 -29.82 1.02
C ARG A 82 -22.52 -28.91 0.18
N TYR A 83 -23.75 -28.64 0.65
CA TYR A 83 -24.68 -27.70 -0.02
C TYR A 83 -24.24 -26.25 0.06
N LEU A 84 -23.58 -25.85 1.13
CA LEU A 84 -23.01 -24.50 1.26
C LEU A 84 -21.68 -24.42 0.50
N ASP A 85 -20.93 -25.52 0.42
CA ASP A 85 -19.61 -25.57 -0.21
C ASP A 85 -19.68 -25.15 -1.69
N SER A 86 -20.68 -25.61 -2.43
CA SER A 86 -20.80 -25.32 -3.86
C SER A 86 -21.06 -23.82 -4.19
N PRO A 87 -22.05 -23.11 -3.62
CA PRO A 87 -22.27 -21.69 -3.93
C PRO A 87 -21.18 -20.76 -3.38
N PHE A 88 -20.51 -21.13 -2.29
CA PHE A 88 -19.49 -20.26 -1.68
C PHE A 88 -18.10 -20.44 -2.29
N TRP A 89 -17.69 -21.67 -2.62
CA TRP A 89 -16.35 -21.93 -3.14
C TRP A 89 -16.26 -21.95 -4.66
N ALA A 90 -17.33 -22.32 -5.38
CA ALA A 90 -17.27 -22.34 -6.86
C ALA A 90 -16.85 -20.97 -7.45
N PRO A 91 -17.32 -19.81 -6.95
CA PRO A 91 -16.86 -18.51 -7.43
C PRO A 91 -15.37 -18.20 -7.14
N ILE A 92 -14.76 -18.88 -6.15
CA ILE A 92 -13.32 -18.75 -5.85
C ILE A 92 -12.50 -19.59 -6.82
N TRP A 93 -12.91 -20.84 -7.08
CA TRP A 93 -12.25 -21.71 -8.06
C TRP A 93 -12.38 -21.17 -9.49
N ALA A 94 -13.56 -20.64 -9.80
CA ALA A 94 -13.84 -19.84 -10.99
C ALA A 94 -12.81 -18.73 -11.24
N LEU A 95 -12.48 -17.97 -10.19
CA LEU A 95 -11.49 -16.89 -10.26
C LEU A 95 -10.08 -17.42 -10.56
N LEU A 96 -9.75 -18.62 -10.07
CA LEU A 96 -8.46 -19.28 -10.27
C LEU A 96 -8.35 -19.98 -11.65
N GLY A 97 -9.41 -19.93 -12.46
CA GLY A 97 -9.42 -20.50 -13.81
C GLY A 97 -10.06 -21.88 -13.93
N ASP A 98 -10.62 -22.41 -12.84
CA ASP A 98 -11.41 -23.64 -12.87
C ASP A 98 -12.84 -23.30 -13.32
N PHE A 99 -12.99 -23.04 -14.63
CA PHE A 99 -14.27 -22.78 -15.24
C PHE A 99 -14.44 -23.62 -16.50
N ASP A 100 -15.52 -24.40 -16.55
CA ASP A 100 -15.88 -25.18 -17.72
C ASP A 100 -17.22 -24.69 -18.29
N VAL A 101 -17.13 -23.86 -19.33
CA VAL A 101 -18.29 -23.33 -20.04
C VAL A 101 -19.01 -24.44 -20.82
N GLN A 102 -18.28 -25.48 -21.24
CA GLN A 102 -18.85 -26.54 -22.06
C GLN A 102 -19.78 -27.42 -21.24
N THR A 103 -19.40 -27.76 -20.01
CA THR A 103 -20.27 -28.47 -19.07
C THR A 103 -21.51 -27.65 -18.69
N LEU A 104 -21.37 -26.33 -18.52
CA LEU A 104 -22.51 -25.45 -18.23
C LEU A 104 -23.53 -25.42 -19.37
N ILE A 105 -23.08 -25.40 -20.62
CA ILE A 105 -23.97 -25.42 -21.81
C ILE A 105 -24.58 -26.81 -22.01
N GLU A 106 -23.79 -27.87 -21.84
CA GLU A 106 -24.21 -29.26 -22.02
C GLU A 106 -25.24 -29.69 -20.98
N ASP A 107 -25.09 -29.25 -19.73
CA ASP A 107 -26.05 -29.50 -18.65
C ASP A 107 -27.32 -28.65 -18.81
N SER A 108 -27.24 -27.49 -19.48
CA SER A 108 -28.39 -26.61 -19.75
C SER A 108 -29.29 -27.07 -20.91
N ARG A 109 -28.97 -28.18 -21.57
CA ARG A 109 -29.74 -28.72 -22.71
C ARG A 109 -31.16 -29.10 -22.30
N GLY A 110 -32.12 -28.22 -22.61
CA GLY A 110 -33.55 -28.44 -22.32
C GLY A 110 -34.31 -27.16 -21.95
N GLN A 111 -33.60 -26.11 -21.50
CA GLN A 111 -34.19 -24.80 -21.23
C GLN A 111 -33.43 -23.70 -21.97
N VAL A 112 -33.99 -23.26 -23.10
CA VAL A 112 -33.37 -22.24 -23.99
C VAL A 112 -33.00 -20.97 -23.23
N PHE A 113 -33.74 -20.58 -22.19
CA PHE A 113 -33.44 -19.39 -21.37
C PHE A 113 -32.17 -19.54 -20.52
N VAL A 114 -31.96 -20.71 -19.92
CA VAL A 114 -30.81 -20.97 -19.04
C VAL A 114 -29.52 -21.10 -19.85
N GLU A 115 -29.60 -21.69 -21.04
CA GLU A 115 -28.47 -21.95 -21.93
C GLU A 115 -27.68 -20.68 -22.31
N TRP A 116 -28.34 -19.53 -22.50
CA TRP A 116 -27.64 -18.26 -22.75
C TRP A 116 -27.44 -17.43 -21.49
N LEU A 117 -28.35 -17.49 -20.51
CA LEU A 117 -28.27 -16.65 -19.32
C LEU A 117 -27.10 -17.05 -18.42
N LEU A 118 -26.86 -18.35 -18.24
CA LEU A 118 -25.84 -18.88 -17.34
C LEU A 118 -24.42 -18.44 -17.74
N PRO A 119 -23.96 -18.64 -19.00
CA PRO A 119 -22.64 -18.17 -19.42
C PRO A 119 -22.53 -16.63 -19.43
N VAL A 120 -23.61 -15.90 -19.72
CA VAL A 120 -23.61 -14.43 -19.69
C VAL A 120 -23.47 -13.90 -18.27
N LEU A 121 -24.27 -14.39 -17.33
CA LEU A 121 -24.23 -13.98 -15.92
C LEU A 121 -22.84 -14.24 -15.30
N TYR A 122 -22.28 -15.40 -15.63
CA TYR A 122 -20.93 -15.76 -15.20
C TYR A 122 -19.84 -14.91 -15.88
N GLY A 123 -19.98 -14.61 -17.17
CA GLY A 123 -19.06 -13.72 -17.88
C GLY A 123 -19.05 -12.30 -17.30
N ILE A 124 -20.21 -11.77 -16.93
CA ILE A 124 -20.33 -10.47 -16.24
C ILE A 124 -19.64 -10.51 -14.87
N TYR A 125 -19.80 -11.61 -14.12
CA TYR A 125 -19.13 -11.82 -12.84
C TYR A 125 -17.60 -11.82 -12.98
N LEU A 126 -17.07 -12.59 -13.93
CA LEU A 126 -15.62 -12.62 -14.20
C LEU A 126 -15.10 -11.26 -14.66
N ALA A 127 -15.84 -10.54 -15.51
CA ALA A 127 -15.47 -9.18 -15.91
C ALA A 127 -15.43 -8.23 -14.70
N ALA A 128 -16.44 -8.28 -13.83
CA ALA A 128 -16.49 -7.45 -12.63
C ALA A 128 -15.31 -7.73 -11.68
N ILE A 129 -14.90 -8.98 -11.50
CA ILE A 129 -13.79 -9.30 -10.59
C ILE A 129 -12.44 -9.10 -11.25
N LEU A 130 -12.19 -9.66 -12.42
CA LEU A 130 -10.88 -9.62 -13.05
C LEU A 130 -10.56 -8.26 -13.66
N VAL A 131 -11.54 -7.57 -14.25
CA VAL A 131 -11.29 -6.29 -14.93
C VAL A 131 -11.50 -5.11 -14.00
N VAL A 132 -12.48 -5.16 -13.09
CA VAL A 132 -12.71 -4.03 -12.19
C VAL A 132 -11.99 -4.25 -10.87
N LEU A 133 -12.34 -5.31 -10.13
CA LEU A 133 -11.86 -5.48 -8.76
C LEU A 133 -10.34 -5.70 -8.67
N LEU A 134 -9.79 -6.58 -9.52
CA LEU A 134 -8.35 -6.89 -9.54
C LEU A 134 -7.52 -5.69 -10.01
N ASN A 135 -7.99 -4.94 -11.01
CA ASN A 135 -7.29 -3.72 -11.45
C ASN A 135 -7.27 -2.64 -10.38
N LEU A 136 -8.37 -2.49 -9.62
CA LEU A 136 -8.41 -1.57 -8.49
C LEU A 136 -7.51 -2.06 -7.34
N LEU A 137 -7.49 -3.36 -7.07
CA LEU A 137 -6.61 -3.94 -6.06
C LEU A 137 -5.15 -3.71 -6.41
N ILE A 138 -4.74 -4.00 -7.64
CA ILE A 138 -3.36 -3.75 -8.10
C ILE A 138 -3.02 -2.26 -8.01
N ALA A 139 -3.93 -1.37 -8.40
CA ALA A 139 -3.71 0.07 -8.34
C ALA A 139 -3.46 0.56 -6.90
N VAL A 140 -4.30 0.15 -5.95
CA VAL A 140 -4.14 0.50 -4.53
C VAL A 140 -2.86 -0.11 -3.98
N MET A 141 -2.61 -1.39 -4.25
CA MET A 141 -1.38 -2.08 -3.81
C MET A 141 -0.11 -1.41 -4.35
N SER A 142 -0.12 -0.90 -5.59
CA SER A 142 1.03 -0.20 -6.15
C SER A 142 1.30 1.12 -5.42
N SER A 143 0.25 1.90 -5.15
CA SER A 143 0.41 3.17 -4.42
C SER A 143 0.85 2.95 -2.97
N THR A 144 0.31 1.95 -2.29
CA THR A 144 0.70 1.64 -0.90
C THR A 144 2.08 1.01 -0.82
N TYR A 145 2.50 0.26 -1.85
CA TYR A 145 3.88 -0.23 -1.94
C TYR A 145 4.91 0.90 -1.97
N GLU A 146 4.66 1.93 -2.79
CA GLU A 146 5.54 3.10 -2.88
C GLU A 146 5.63 3.83 -1.54
N GLU A 147 4.48 4.09 -0.90
CA GLU A 147 4.40 4.74 0.41
C GLU A 147 5.11 3.94 1.52
N LEU A 148 4.97 2.61 1.52
CA LEU A 148 5.51 1.75 2.57
C LEU A 148 6.99 1.37 2.35
N SER A 149 7.55 1.58 1.17
CA SER A 149 8.90 1.11 0.82
C SER A 149 10.00 1.69 1.71
N GLU A 150 9.93 2.99 2.03
CA GLU A 150 10.94 3.67 2.86
C GLU A 150 10.81 3.29 4.35
N VAL A 151 9.59 3.36 4.88
CA VAL A 151 9.30 3.04 6.29
C VAL A 151 9.64 1.58 6.59
N SER A 152 9.27 0.65 5.70
CA SER A 152 9.55 -0.77 5.87
C SER A 152 11.04 -1.10 5.81
N THR A 153 11.84 -0.34 5.05
CA THR A 153 13.29 -0.49 5.01
C THR A 153 13.90 -0.13 6.37
N LEU A 154 13.45 0.97 6.99
CA LEU A 154 13.87 1.36 8.33
C LEU A 154 13.43 0.35 9.39
N GLU A 155 12.18 -0.10 9.34
CA GLU A 155 11.66 -1.16 10.23
C GLU A 155 12.47 -2.44 10.09
N TRP A 156 12.85 -2.82 8.87
CA TRP A 156 13.70 -3.99 8.62
C TRP A 156 15.10 -3.82 9.23
N HIS A 157 15.72 -2.65 9.09
CA HIS A 157 17.00 -2.36 9.73
C HIS A 157 16.91 -2.47 11.26
N TYR A 158 15.84 -1.97 11.86
CA TYR A 158 15.59 -2.11 13.30
C TYR A 158 15.44 -3.58 13.70
N ALA A 159 14.54 -4.32 13.02
CA ALA A 159 14.30 -5.73 13.30
C ALA A 159 15.57 -6.59 13.13
N ARG A 160 16.35 -6.33 12.08
CA ARG A 160 17.63 -7.00 11.85
C ARG A 160 18.63 -6.69 12.96
N THR A 161 18.69 -5.44 13.43
CA THR A 161 19.59 -5.05 14.52
C THR A 161 19.21 -5.77 15.81
N GLN A 162 17.92 -5.92 16.12
CA GLN A 162 17.45 -6.70 17.27
C GLN A 162 17.88 -8.17 17.18
N ILE A 163 17.75 -8.79 16.01
CA ILE A 163 18.23 -10.15 15.76
C ILE A 163 19.74 -10.22 16.00
N VAL A 164 20.52 -9.32 15.40
CA VAL A 164 21.99 -9.29 15.56
C VAL A 164 22.36 -9.15 17.04
N LEU A 165 21.69 -8.28 17.79
CA LEU A 165 21.90 -8.10 19.23
C LEU A 165 21.60 -9.39 20.01
N GLN A 166 20.50 -10.07 19.69
CA GLN A 166 20.12 -11.32 20.35
C GLN A 166 21.10 -12.48 20.08
N TYR A 167 21.59 -12.59 18.84
CA TYR A 167 22.51 -13.67 18.45
C TYR A 167 23.97 -13.40 18.81
N LYS A 168 24.36 -12.15 19.07
CA LYS A 168 25.73 -11.77 19.42
C LYS A 168 26.28 -12.52 20.64
N ASP A 169 25.47 -12.66 21.68
CA ASP A 169 25.87 -13.30 22.95
C ASP A 169 25.47 -14.79 23.00
N GLN A 170 24.78 -15.30 21.97
CA GLN A 170 24.46 -16.72 21.88
C GLN A 170 25.65 -17.54 21.40
N LYS A 171 25.71 -18.78 21.87
CA LYS A 171 26.82 -19.70 21.60
C LYS A 171 26.75 -20.21 20.16
N PHE A 172 27.92 -20.36 19.56
CA PHE A 172 28.16 -20.72 18.15
C PHE A 172 27.45 -21.99 17.63
N TRP A 173 26.91 -22.84 18.51
CA TRP A 173 26.40 -24.15 18.13
C TRP A 173 24.96 -24.06 17.60
N PRO A 174 24.69 -24.39 16.31
CA PRO A 174 23.33 -24.47 15.81
C PRO A 174 22.57 -25.56 16.57
N ALA A 175 21.25 -25.39 16.76
CA ALA A 175 20.39 -26.53 17.13
C ALA A 175 20.53 -27.56 15.99
N PRO A 176 20.80 -28.87 16.19
CA PRO A 176 20.74 -29.73 17.40
C PRO A 176 22.04 -29.89 18.21
N LEU A 177 23.16 -29.30 17.77
CA LEU A 177 24.49 -29.47 18.40
C LEU A 177 24.63 -28.75 19.74
N ASN A 178 23.70 -27.87 20.09
CA ASN A 178 23.63 -27.23 21.41
C ASN A 178 23.57 -28.26 22.57
N VAL A 179 23.04 -29.46 22.34
CA VAL A 179 23.01 -30.53 23.36
C VAL A 179 24.41 -30.95 23.79
N VAL A 180 25.35 -31.08 22.85
CA VAL A 180 26.75 -31.43 23.15
C VAL A 180 27.41 -30.34 23.99
N HIS A 181 27.13 -29.08 23.66
CA HIS A 181 27.63 -27.94 24.43
C HIS A 181 27.04 -27.91 25.85
N LEU A 182 25.74 -28.22 26.01
CA LEU A 182 25.10 -28.33 27.31
C LEU A 182 25.72 -29.46 28.16
N VAL A 183 25.96 -30.62 27.56
CA VAL A 183 26.63 -31.76 28.22
C VAL A 183 28.03 -31.37 28.68
N TYR A 184 28.83 -30.69 27.83
CA TYR A 184 30.15 -30.19 28.21
C TYR A 184 30.08 -29.20 29.39
N ARG A 185 29.11 -28.27 29.40
CA ARG A 185 28.92 -27.33 30.52
C ARG A 185 28.61 -28.05 31.83
N VAL A 186 27.71 -29.02 31.79
CA VAL A 186 27.31 -29.79 32.98
C VAL A 186 28.48 -30.62 33.49
N ALA A 187 29.19 -31.31 32.59
CA ALA A 187 30.39 -32.07 32.94
C ALA A 187 31.47 -31.18 33.56
N ARG A 188 31.71 -29.99 33.00
CA ARG A 188 32.64 -29.00 33.56
C ARG A 188 32.18 -28.50 34.94
N ALA A 189 30.89 -28.20 35.11
CA ALA A 189 30.35 -27.75 36.39
C ALA A 189 30.53 -28.81 37.49
N VAL A 190 30.29 -30.08 37.16
CA VAL A 190 30.56 -31.22 38.05
C VAL A 190 32.06 -31.32 38.35
N LEU A 191 32.93 -31.20 37.34
CA LEU A 191 34.39 -31.23 37.54
C LEU A 191 34.87 -30.09 38.46
N THR A 192 34.35 -28.87 38.30
CA THR A 192 34.69 -27.73 39.17
C THR A 192 34.14 -27.88 40.59
N LEU A 193 33.04 -28.63 40.78
CA LEU A 193 32.55 -28.99 42.11
C LEU A 193 33.46 -30.03 42.80
N LEU A 194 34.04 -30.96 42.03
CA LEU A 194 34.99 -31.94 42.56
C LEU A 194 36.40 -31.36 42.78
N VAL A 195 36.83 -30.42 41.94
CA VAL A 195 38.18 -29.83 41.98
C VAL A 195 38.08 -28.30 41.80
N PRO A 196 38.06 -27.52 42.89
CA PRO A 196 37.92 -26.07 42.85
C PRO A 196 39.12 -25.36 42.19
N SER A 197 40.29 -26.00 42.15
CA SER A 197 41.54 -25.39 41.66
C SER A 197 41.62 -25.22 40.14
N LEU A 198 40.63 -25.73 39.38
CA LEU A 198 40.60 -25.66 37.92
C LEU A 198 39.64 -24.58 37.38
N ALA A 199 39.12 -23.71 38.25
CA ALA A 199 38.20 -22.64 37.90
C ALA A 199 38.95 -21.49 37.17
N TRP A 200 39.27 -21.69 35.89
CA TRP A 200 39.64 -20.58 35.01
C TRP A 200 38.37 -19.90 34.49
N GLU A 201 38.11 -18.69 34.97
CA GLU A 201 37.09 -17.77 34.45
C GLU A 201 37.54 -17.32 33.05
N TYR A 202 36.75 -17.61 32.03
CA TYR A 202 36.93 -17.00 30.72
C TYR A 202 35.98 -15.82 30.68
N GLU A 203 36.49 -14.59 30.82
CA GLU A 203 35.69 -13.40 30.58
C GLU A 203 35.26 -13.41 29.10
N LEU A 204 34.04 -13.89 28.86
CA LEU A 204 33.39 -13.69 27.59
C LEU A 204 33.06 -12.20 27.56
N ALA A 205 33.87 -11.40 26.86
CA ALA A 205 33.63 -9.97 26.73
C ALA A 205 32.22 -9.76 26.15
N THR A 206 31.25 -9.50 27.03
CA THR A 206 29.85 -9.28 26.67
C THR A 206 29.70 -7.87 26.11
N GLY A 207 28.90 -7.73 25.06
CA GLY A 207 28.66 -6.46 24.36
C GLY A 207 29.46 -6.29 23.05
N PHE A 208 29.14 -5.25 22.28
CA PHE A 208 30.00 -4.79 21.18
C PHE A 208 31.08 -3.88 21.78
N GLN A 209 32.11 -4.47 22.37
CA GLN A 209 33.24 -3.69 22.89
C GLN A 209 34.27 -3.50 21.78
N VAL A 210 34.33 -2.28 21.22
CA VAL A 210 35.44 -1.89 20.38
C VAL A 210 36.60 -1.53 21.31
N LYS A 211 37.59 -2.42 21.43
CA LYS A 211 38.82 -2.12 22.16
C LYS A 211 39.66 -1.18 21.30
N LEU A 212 39.59 0.12 21.57
CA LEU A 212 40.48 1.10 20.95
C LEU A 212 41.78 1.20 21.76
N ASP A 213 42.87 1.38 21.04
CA ASP A 213 44.16 1.76 21.58
C ASP A 213 44.07 3.24 22.05
N PRO A 214 44.54 3.65 23.25
CA PRO A 214 44.38 5.00 23.79
C PRO A 214 44.78 6.13 22.82
N GLN A 215 45.77 5.90 21.96
CA GLN A 215 46.17 6.88 20.94
C GLN A 215 45.18 6.99 19.77
N ARG A 216 44.46 5.90 19.45
CA ARG A 216 43.39 5.87 18.45
C ARG A 216 42.08 6.41 18.99
N GLU A 217 41.86 6.38 20.31
CA GLU A 217 40.68 6.99 20.93
C GLU A 217 40.66 8.50 20.70
N LEU A 218 41.78 9.17 20.97
CA LEU A 218 41.89 10.62 20.79
C LEU A 218 41.69 11.04 19.32
N GLN A 219 42.24 10.26 18.38
CA GLN A 219 42.06 10.51 16.95
C GLN A 219 40.62 10.26 16.49
N THR A 220 39.97 9.22 17.02
CA THR A 220 38.57 8.92 16.72
C THR A 220 37.65 10.01 17.27
N GLN A 221 37.85 10.44 18.52
CA GLN A 221 37.08 11.54 19.13
C GLN A 221 37.25 12.86 18.37
N ALA A 222 38.47 13.17 17.91
CA ALA A 222 38.71 14.35 17.10
C ALA A 222 37.91 14.31 15.78
N ARG A 223 37.93 13.17 15.09
CA ARG A 223 37.16 12.96 13.85
C ARG A 223 35.66 12.99 14.08
N GLU A 224 35.18 12.40 15.17
CA GLU A 224 33.76 12.43 15.55
C GLU A 224 33.29 13.84 15.87
N LEU A 225 34.10 14.62 16.59
CA LEU A 225 33.80 16.01 16.89
C LEU A 225 33.79 16.87 15.61
N GLU A 226 34.75 16.66 14.72
CA GLU A 226 34.77 17.34 13.41
C GLU A 226 33.55 16.95 12.57
N GLY A 227 33.21 15.67 12.52
CA GLY A 227 32.02 15.17 11.82
C GLY A 227 30.71 15.72 12.40
N LEU A 228 30.59 15.76 13.74
CA LEU A 228 29.42 16.30 14.43
C LEU A 228 29.28 17.80 14.17
N LYS A 229 30.38 18.55 14.21
CA LYS A 229 30.40 19.98 13.88
C LYS A 229 29.99 20.22 12.43
N ALA A 230 30.51 19.44 11.48
CA ALA A 230 30.16 19.56 10.07
C ALA A 230 28.68 19.23 9.82
N CYS A 231 28.17 18.15 10.43
CA CYS A 231 26.76 17.77 10.36
C CYS A 231 25.85 18.84 10.97
N HIS A 232 26.21 19.36 12.15
CA HIS A 232 25.45 20.42 12.80
C HIS A 232 25.42 21.70 11.96
N ALA A 233 26.56 22.11 11.38
CA ALA A 233 26.63 23.26 10.50
C ALA A 233 25.75 23.09 9.25
N ALA A 234 25.78 21.92 8.61
CA ALA A 234 24.93 21.62 7.46
C ALA A 234 23.43 21.66 7.83
N HIS A 235 23.06 21.13 9.00
CA HIS A 235 21.67 21.16 9.47
C HIS A 235 21.17 22.58 9.74
N VAL A 236 22.02 23.44 10.34
CA VAL A 236 21.69 24.86 10.55
C VAL A 236 21.48 25.57 9.21
N GLU A 237 22.33 25.32 8.21
CA GLU A 237 22.18 25.90 6.87
C GLU A 237 20.88 25.45 6.18
N GLU A 238 20.51 24.18 6.32
CA GLU A 238 19.26 23.65 5.78
C GLU A 238 18.03 24.26 6.46
N GLN A 239 18.07 24.42 7.78
CA GLN A 239 17.01 25.09 8.54
C GLN A 239 16.87 26.58 8.18
N GLU A 240 17.98 27.28 7.93
CA GLU A 240 17.96 28.66 7.42
C GLU A 240 17.33 28.74 6.02
N LYS A 241 17.60 27.77 5.14
CA LYS A 241 16.95 27.70 3.81
C LYS A 241 15.46 27.44 3.91
N GLU A 242 15.03 26.54 4.80
CA GLU A 242 13.62 26.21 5.00
C GLU A 242 12.85 27.41 5.56
N THR A 243 13.41 28.10 6.56
CA THR A 243 12.81 29.34 7.08
C THR A 243 12.78 30.48 6.04
N ALA A 244 13.81 30.61 5.21
CA ALA A 244 13.80 31.56 4.10
C ALA A 244 12.75 31.20 3.02
N LEU A 245 12.55 29.91 2.75
CA LEU A 245 11.53 29.41 1.83
C LEU A 245 10.12 29.70 2.35
N ASP A 246 9.87 29.48 3.64
CA ASP A 246 8.59 29.81 4.29
C ASP A 246 8.31 31.32 4.25
N ASN A 247 9.31 32.15 4.53
CA ASN A 247 9.19 33.60 4.39
C ASN A 247 8.89 34.02 2.95
N LEU A 248 9.49 33.37 1.96
CA LEU A 248 9.20 33.65 0.55
C LEU A 248 7.78 33.19 0.17
N HIS A 249 7.35 32.01 0.63
CA HIS A 249 6.01 31.50 0.37
C HIS A 249 4.93 32.43 0.95
N THR A 250 5.13 32.93 2.17
CA THR A 250 4.21 33.88 2.80
C THR A 250 4.12 35.21 2.03
N LEU A 251 5.25 35.77 1.59
CA LEU A 251 5.27 36.97 0.74
C LEU A 251 4.58 36.75 -0.62
N VAL A 252 4.78 35.59 -1.24
CA VAL A 252 4.12 35.25 -2.51
C VAL A 252 2.61 35.10 -2.32
N THR A 253 2.16 34.48 -1.22
CA THR A 253 0.73 34.38 -0.92
C THR A 253 0.10 35.75 -0.65
N ASP A 254 0.79 36.61 0.09
CA ASP A 254 0.31 37.97 0.42
C ASP A 254 0.19 38.84 -0.85
N ALA A 255 1.22 38.86 -1.70
CA ALA A 255 1.18 39.59 -2.97
C ALA A 255 0.10 39.06 -3.93
N LYS A 256 -0.15 37.74 -3.92
CA LYS A 256 -1.23 37.11 -4.70
C LYS A 256 -2.61 37.53 -4.20
N ASP A 257 -2.80 37.59 -2.89
CA ASP A 257 -4.04 38.03 -2.28
C ASP A 257 -4.28 39.53 -2.47
N GLU A 258 -3.23 40.36 -2.34
CA GLU A 258 -3.28 41.78 -2.68
C GLU A 258 -3.72 41.98 -4.13
N SER A 259 -3.10 41.27 -5.07
CA SER A 259 -3.47 41.32 -6.49
C SER A 259 -4.93 40.91 -6.71
N ARG A 260 -5.40 39.83 -6.06
CA ARG A 260 -6.80 39.40 -6.13
C ARG A 260 -7.77 40.47 -5.65
N VAL A 261 -7.47 41.12 -4.53
CA VAL A 261 -8.29 42.22 -3.99
C VAL A 261 -8.31 43.41 -4.95
N GLN A 262 -7.14 43.78 -5.50
CA GLN A 262 -7.05 44.85 -6.51
C GLN A 262 -7.90 44.51 -7.74
N PHE A 263 -7.80 43.29 -8.29
CA PHE A 263 -8.61 42.84 -9.42
C PHE A 263 -10.12 42.86 -9.12
N GLN A 264 -10.55 42.39 -7.95
CA GLN A 264 -11.96 42.47 -7.55
C GLN A 264 -12.45 43.93 -7.47
N SER A 265 -11.64 44.82 -6.91
CA SER A 265 -11.98 46.24 -6.82
C SER A 265 -12.11 46.91 -8.19
N LEU A 266 -11.20 46.57 -9.12
CA LEU A 266 -11.24 47.05 -10.51
C LEU A 266 -12.47 46.50 -11.24
N PHE A 267 -12.80 45.22 -11.04
CA PHE A 267 -13.98 44.61 -11.63
C PHE A 267 -15.28 45.30 -11.17
N ILE A 268 -15.40 45.61 -9.88
CA ILE A 268 -16.54 46.36 -9.33
C ILE A 268 -16.62 47.76 -9.96
N ARG A 269 -15.49 48.47 -10.05
CA ARG A 269 -15.43 49.81 -10.68
C ARG A 269 -15.83 49.77 -12.15
N ILE A 270 -15.33 48.79 -12.91
CA ILE A 270 -15.72 48.60 -14.32
C ILE A 270 -17.21 48.34 -14.43
N LYS A 271 -17.77 47.44 -13.60
CA LYS A 271 -19.21 47.16 -13.59
C LYS A 271 -20.04 48.41 -13.30
N GLN A 272 -19.63 49.24 -12.34
CA GLN A 272 -20.29 50.52 -12.04
C GLN A 272 -20.22 51.51 -13.22
N ILE A 273 -19.11 51.57 -13.94
CA ILE A 273 -18.97 52.42 -15.14
C ILE A 273 -19.86 51.89 -16.27
N THR A 274 -19.88 50.58 -16.51
CA THR A 274 -20.76 49.95 -17.50
C THR A 274 -22.23 50.20 -17.17
N GLU A 275 -22.65 50.04 -15.91
CA GLU A 275 -24.03 50.35 -15.50
C GLU A 275 -24.39 51.84 -15.65
N ARG A 276 -23.42 52.74 -15.46
CA ARG A 276 -23.62 54.18 -15.72
C ARG A 276 -23.72 54.50 -17.20
N LEU A 277 -23.03 53.75 -18.07
CA LEU A 277 -23.11 53.87 -19.52
C LEU A 277 -24.39 53.23 -20.09
N ASP A 278 -24.88 52.16 -19.47
CA ASP A 278 -26.08 51.41 -19.89
C ASP A 278 -27.38 52.07 -19.40
N LYS A 279 -27.31 52.91 -18.35
CA LYS A 279 -28.39 53.86 -18.05
C LYS A 279 -28.49 54.84 -19.23
N PRO A 280 -29.60 54.87 -19.99
CA PRO A 280 -29.72 55.75 -21.13
C PRO A 280 -29.52 57.17 -20.65
N SER A 281 -28.63 57.89 -21.32
CA SER A 281 -28.39 59.31 -21.15
C SER A 281 -29.67 60.10 -21.45
N VAL A 282 -30.59 60.15 -20.48
CA VAL A 282 -31.76 61.03 -20.48
C VAL A 282 -31.32 62.50 -20.62
N SER A 283 -30.05 62.80 -20.33
CA SER A 283 -29.44 64.13 -20.47
C SER A 283 -28.69 64.39 -21.80
N LEU A 284 -28.42 63.41 -22.67
CA LEU A 284 -27.73 63.66 -23.97
C LEU A 284 -28.65 63.61 -25.19
N SER A 285 -29.88 63.13 -25.08
CA SER A 285 -30.86 63.17 -26.18
C SER A 285 -31.53 64.54 -26.37
N GLN A 286 -31.25 65.53 -25.52
CA GLN A 286 -31.80 66.90 -25.67
C GLN A 286 -30.89 67.88 -26.42
N VAL A 287 -29.68 67.48 -26.83
CA VAL A 287 -28.79 68.38 -27.60
C VAL A 287 -28.49 67.76 -28.97
N ARG A 288 -29.42 67.97 -29.90
CA ARG A 288 -29.25 67.68 -31.33
C ARG A 288 -28.30 68.73 -31.94
N PRO A 289 -27.34 68.35 -32.79
CA PRO A 289 -26.28 69.25 -33.24
C PRO A 289 -26.76 70.15 -34.38
N SER A 290 -26.43 71.44 -34.33
CA SER A 290 -26.42 72.33 -35.49
C SER A 290 -25.04 72.27 -36.14
N VAL A 291 -24.96 71.58 -37.28
CA VAL A 291 -23.78 71.57 -38.15
C VAL A 291 -23.69 72.91 -38.88
N PRO A 292 -22.49 73.49 -39.00
CA PRO A 292 -22.12 74.13 -40.25
C PRO A 292 -20.84 73.51 -40.85
N ARG A 293 -20.96 73.27 -42.16
CA ARG A 293 -19.94 72.93 -43.14
C ARG A 293 -18.60 73.63 -42.92
N THR A 294 -17.52 72.86 -42.87
CA THR A 294 -16.26 73.22 -43.54
C THR A 294 -15.74 72.01 -44.30
N ALA A 295 -15.75 72.16 -45.62
CA ALA A 295 -15.10 71.26 -46.54
C ALA A 295 -13.59 71.49 -46.51
N ARG A 296 -12.83 70.42 -46.76
CA ARG A 296 -11.59 70.39 -47.58
C ARG A 296 -10.42 71.25 -47.04
N LEU A 297 -9.20 70.76 -46.88
CA LEU A 297 -8.40 69.90 -47.76
C LEU A 297 -6.99 69.92 -47.14
N VAL A 298 -6.22 68.88 -47.47
CA VAL A 298 -4.77 68.96 -47.75
C VAL A 298 -3.88 69.06 -46.50
N ALA A 299 -3.29 67.94 -46.10
CA ALA A 299 -2.01 67.40 -46.61
C ALA A 299 -0.85 68.01 -45.77
N GLU A 300 -0.03 67.16 -45.16
CA GLU A 300 1.33 66.87 -45.69
C GLU A 300 2.28 67.95 -45.17
N THR A 301 3.07 67.67 -44.14
CA THR A 301 4.45 67.12 -44.19
C THR A 301 4.94 67.12 -42.73
N GLU A 302 5.99 66.47 -42.23
CA GLU A 302 7.07 65.59 -42.67
C GLU A 302 7.63 64.98 -41.37
N SER A 303 8.23 63.80 -41.47
CA SER A 303 9.08 63.11 -40.47
C SER A 303 10.34 63.90 -40.06
N PRO A 304 11.20 63.44 -39.12
CA PRO A 304 11.10 62.29 -38.21
C PRO A 304 11.05 62.65 -36.71
#